data_AF-A0A1V6APS6-F1
#
_entry.id   AF-A0A1V6APS6-F1
#
_cell.length_a   1.000
_cell.length_b   1.000
_cell.length_c   1.000
_cell.angle_alpha   90.00
_cell.angle_beta   90.00
_cell.angle_gamma   90.00
#
_symmetry.space_group_name_H-M   'P 1'
#
loop_
_entity.id
_entity.type
_entity.pdbx_description
1 polymer ?
#
loop_
_entity_poly.entity_id
_entity_poly.type
_entity_poly.pdbx_seq_one_letter_code
_entity_poly.pdbx_strand_id
1 'polypeptide(L)'
;MSLGGMIAYFFGSFNLDYFRQFFRSFPRMSLAVLAGLFLCLGPALRKRKGARPAGEPGLDRSPWLYFNICLILPLFFFGFFRTHVQPRYLAQLYPLFIMMFLAALRAAGRLAVDGLAAPAFGIEKARTRTVFSFMLFIGLLFVLIEGVHPERLPSVINRRYGDPITTDTITSSGRFEHYDHESVGRYVAAKLRKDDVVIAIHVVFQKIYAGRVDYWLWSGGSGTWDAWEKTKDGWKDFYVGARWINNADDLRRTIQAHPGQRIWLVTSPSMFRTDHINTALYDFISVENADKLAYRGQDGMSEVYVWNDPELTAGGRRACEGEWLAVRRGAVVTGPGMSGFAAVSWDGSAAKTDDSTTKIVRRLAPGSYRASVRYKAAPGQADETAGRILLVPGKGRPLRTILLSGDARRPDADGWRIADVEFLVSRETAVSVRVQVPAGCVLMIDYLDLRLKEGRS
;
A
#
# COMPACT_ATOMS: atom_id res chain seq x y z
N MET A 1 27.76 -13.66 3.59
CA MET A 1 28.15 -13.78 2.16
C MET A 1 29.64 -13.43 2.05
N SER A 2 30.46 -14.10 1.22
CA SER A 2 31.85 -13.66 0.97
C SER A 2 31.86 -12.38 0.13
N LEU A 3 32.92 -11.56 0.23
CA LEU A 3 33.07 -10.34 -0.57
C LEU A 3 32.95 -10.64 -2.08
N GLY A 4 33.54 -11.73 -2.55
CA GLY A 4 33.43 -12.20 -3.93
C GLY A 4 31.99 -12.58 -4.32
N GLY A 5 31.22 -13.18 -3.41
CA GLY A 5 29.81 -13.50 -3.63
C GLY A 5 28.94 -12.24 -3.72
N MET A 6 29.22 -11.22 -2.90
CA MET A 6 28.55 -9.91 -3.01
C MET A 6 28.89 -9.22 -4.33
N ILE A 7 30.15 -9.25 -4.76
CA ILE A 7 30.56 -8.63 -6.04
C ILE A 7 29.89 -9.34 -7.23
N ALA A 8 29.91 -10.67 -7.28
CA ALA A 8 29.28 -11.41 -8.38
C ALA A 8 27.75 -11.23 -8.41
N TYR A 9 27.12 -11.11 -7.24
CA TYR A 9 25.69 -10.88 -7.11
C TYR A 9 25.28 -9.46 -7.53
N PHE A 10 26.01 -8.44 -7.05
CA PHE A 10 25.66 -7.03 -7.27
C PHE A 10 26.25 -6.42 -8.54
N PHE A 11 27.31 -6.96 -9.15
CA PHE A 11 28.05 -6.32 -10.26
C PHE A 11 28.27 -7.22 -11.48
N GLY A 12 27.48 -8.30 -11.64
CA GLY A 12 27.68 -9.28 -12.72
C GLY A 12 27.27 -8.84 -14.12
N SER A 13 26.48 -7.76 -14.27
CA SER A 13 26.02 -7.25 -15.57
C SER A 13 25.61 -5.77 -15.48
N PHE A 14 25.81 -5.00 -16.54
CA PHE A 14 25.34 -3.62 -16.64
C PHE A 14 24.03 -3.54 -17.45
N ASN A 15 22.99 -2.86 -16.93
CA ASN A 15 21.76 -2.57 -17.66
C ASN A 15 21.41 -1.07 -17.61
N LEU A 16 20.59 -0.62 -18.56
CA LEU A 16 20.10 0.77 -18.64
C LEU A 16 18.66 0.92 -18.16
N ASP A 17 18.12 -0.05 -17.41
CA ASP A 17 16.71 -0.07 -17.08
C ASP A 17 16.32 1.08 -16.14
N TYR A 18 17.20 1.47 -15.22
CA TYR A 18 17.00 2.66 -14.39
C TYR A 18 16.94 3.97 -15.20
N PHE A 19 17.67 4.06 -16.33
CA PHE A 19 17.54 5.19 -17.25
C PHE A 19 16.19 5.15 -17.97
N ARG A 20 15.75 3.98 -18.40
CA ARG A 20 14.44 3.79 -19.05
C ARG A 20 13.28 4.16 -18.13
N GLN A 21 13.41 3.97 -16.82
CA GLN A 21 12.36 4.35 -15.87
C GLN A 21 12.06 5.86 -15.89
N PHE A 22 13.06 6.72 -16.02
CA PHE A 22 12.81 8.16 -16.18
C PHE A 22 12.01 8.47 -17.45
N PHE A 23 12.38 7.89 -18.59
CA PHE A 23 11.65 8.06 -19.84
C PHE A 23 10.25 7.46 -19.81
N ARG A 24 10.04 6.37 -19.07
CA ARG A 24 8.72 5.76 -18.88
C ARG A 24 7.82 6.63 -18.00
N SER A 25 8.36 7.20 -16.93
CA SER A 25 7.59 7.99 -15.97
C SER A 25 7.38 9.44 -16.40
N PHE A 26 8.35 10.05 -17.09
CA PHE A 26 8.34 11.45 -17.51
C PHE A 26 8.99 11.61 -18.89
N PRO A 27 8.35 11.14 -19.98
CA PRO A 27 8.96 11.13 -21.30
C PRO A 27 9.32 12.54 -21.81
N ARG A 28 8.45 13.53 -21.67
CA ARG A 28 8.70 14.91 -22.12
C ARG A 28 9.77 15.59 -21.27
N MET A 29 9.70 15.43 -19.95
CA MET A 29 10.73 15.99 -19.07
C MET A 29 12.09 15.36 -19.35
N SER A 30 12.13 14.04 -19.58
CA SER A 30 13.37 13.32 -19.89
C SER A 30 13.97 13.75 -21.23
N LEU A 31 13.13 13.97 -22.25
CA LEU A 31 13.56 14.53 -23.53
C LEU A 31 14.13 15.95 -23.37
N ALA A 32 13.48 16.79 -22.56
CA ALA A 32 13.98 18.15 -22.28
C ALA A 32 15.32 18.13 -21.54
N VAL A 33 15.49 17.24 -20.55
CA VAL A 33 16.77 17.04 -19.84
C VAL A 33 17.86 16.56 -20.81
N LEU A 34 17.56 15.57 -21.65
CA LEU A 34 18.49 15.04 -22.64
C LEU A 34 18.88 16.12 -23.66
N ALA A 35 17.91 16.88 -24.17
CA ALA A 35 18.17 18.02 -25.05
C ALA A 35 19.03 19.09 -24.36
N GLY A 36 18.74 19.40 -23.09
CA GLY A 36 19.52 20.33 -22.27
C GLY A 36 20.99 19.91 -22.13
N LEU A 37 21.25 18.60 -21.96
CA LEU A 37 22.61 18.06 -21.92
C LEU A 37 23.37 18.40 -23.22
N PHE A 38 22.76 18.21 -24.39
CA PHE A 38 23.38 18.57 -25.68
C PHE A 38 23.50 20.08 -25.89
N LEU A 39 22.47 20.85 -25.54
CA LEU A 39 22.43 22.30 -25.67
C LEU A 39 23.48 23.00 -24.81
N CYS A 40 23.88 22.39 -23.68
CA CYS A 40 24.92 22.94 -22.81
C CYS A 40 26.33 22.40 -23.13
N LEU A 41 26.47 21.18 -23.64
CA LEU A 41 27.76 20.62 -24.09
C LEU A 41 28.25 21.29 -25.38
N GLY A 42 27.35 21.59 -26.33
CA GLY A 42 27.70 22.18 -27.63
C GLY A 42 28.47 23.51 -27.54
N PRO A 43 27.98 24.52 -26.79
CA PRO A 43 28.67 25.79 -26.57
C PRO A 43 29.99 25.63 -25.80
N ALA A 44 30.06 24.69 -24.86
CA ALA A 44 31.26 24.34 -24.10
C ALA A 44 32.38 23.81 -25.00
N LEU A 45 32.04 22.97 -25.98
CA LEU A 45 32.98 22.44 -26.97
C LEU A 45 33.39 23.50 -28.00
N ARG A 46 32.49 24.42 -28.38
CA ARG A 46 32.77 25.55 -29.28
C ARG A 46 33.70 26.60 -28.65
N LYS A 47 33.48 26.96 -27.37
CA LYS A 47 34.34 27.89 -26.60
C LYS A 47 35.76 27.34 -26.33
N ARG A 48 36.00 26.04 -26.55
CA ARG A 48 37.35 25.45 -26.50
C ARG A 48 38.17 25.74 -27.77
N LYS A 49 37.52 26.13 -28.87
CA LYS A 49 38.15 26.45 -30.17
C LYS A 49 38.31 27.95 -30.46
N GLY A 50 37.78 28.84 -29.61
CA GLY A 50 37.92 30.29 -29.75
C GLY A 50 38.09 30.95 -28.38
N ALA A 51 39.01 31.92 -28.30
CA ALA A 51 39.46 32.57 -27.06
C ALA A 51 38.32 32.87 -26.06
N ARG A 52 38.50 32.44 -24.81
CA ARG A 52 37.56 32.72 -23.72
C ARG A 52 37.48 34.23 -23.47
N PRO A 53 36.28 34.85 -23.45
CA PRO A 53 36.14 36.18 -22.87
C PRO A 53 36.43 36.12 -21.38
N ALA A 54 37.22 37.09 -20.89
CA ALA A 54 37.61 37.18 -19.49
C ALA A 54 36.37 37.40 -18.60
N GLY A 55 36.15 36.52 -17.60
CA GLY A 55 35.12 36.67 -16.57
C GLY A 55 34.05 35.57 -16.54
N GLU A 56 33.95 34.70 -17.55
CA GLU A 56 33.02 33.56 -17.48
C GLU A 56 33.64 32.36 -16.74
N PRO A 57 32.92 31.71 -15.81
CA PRO A 57 33.42 30.53 -15.10
C PRO A 57 33.77 29.42 -16.09
N GLY A 58 34.95 28.81 -15.90
CA GLY A 58 35.42 27.70 -16.73
C GLY A 58 34.52 26.45 -16.63
N LEU A 59 34.75 25.47 -17.50
CA LEU A 59 34.01 24.19 -17.54
C LEU A 59 33.92 23.50 -16.16
N ASP A 60 35.02 23.55 -15.39
CA ASP A 60 35.13 23.02 -14.01
C ASP A 60 34.22 23.71 -12.99
N ARG A 61 33.66 24.88 -13.32
CA ARG A 61 32.78 25.67 -12.44
C ARG A 61 31.36 25.81 -12.99
N SER A 62 31.01 25.08 -14.04
CA SER A 62 29.64 25.08 -14.54
C SER A 62 28.75 24.25 -13.61
N PRO A 63 27.81 24.86 -12.86
CA PRO A 63 26.89 24.11 -11.98
C PRO A 63 26.12 23.04 -12.77
N TRP A 64 25.95 23.27 -14.08
CA TRP A 64 25.31 22.33 -14.99
C TRP A 64 26.06 21.00 -15.13
N LEU A 65 27.39 21.04 -15.32
CA LEU A 65 28.19 19.82 -15.45
C LEU A 65 28.13 19.01 -14.14
N TYR A 66 28.20 19.71 -13.00
CA TYR A 66 28.04 19.12 -11.68
C TYR A 66 26.69 18.41 -11.52
N PHE A 67 25.56 19.07 -11.82
CA PHE A 67 24.23 18.44 -11.72
C PHE A 67 24.06 17.23 -12.65
N ASN A 68 24.60 17.30 -13.87
CA ASN A 68 24.56 16.17 -14.81
C ASN A 68 25.37 14.98 -14.28
N ILE A 69 26.55 15.21 -13.72
CA ILE A 69 27.34 14.15 -13.06
C ILE A 69 26.57 13.58 -11.87
N CYS A 70 25.98 14.43 -11.02
CA CYS A 70 25.19 14.01 -9.87
C CYS A 70 23.92 13.19 -10.24
N LEU A 71 23.37 13.34 -11.44
CA LEU A 71 22.26 12.51 -11.91
C LEU A 71 22.75 11.25 -12.64
N ILE A 72 23.70 11.39 -13.58
CA ILE A 72 24.15 10.31 -14.46
C ILE A 72 25.00 9.30 -13.70
N LEU A 73 25.88 9.73 -12.79
CA LEU A 73 26.78 8.82 -12.08
C LEU A 73 26.01 7.84 -11.18
N PRO A 74 25.02 8.27 -10.37
CA PRO A 74 24.17 7.32 -9.64
C PRO A 74 23.36 6.41 -10.56
N LEU A 75 22.83 6.91 -11.68
CA LEU A 75 22.11 6.07 -12.64
C LEU A 75 23.00 5.01 -13.29
N PHE A 76 24.23 5.40 -13.64
CA PHE A 76 25.25 4.49 -14.15
C PHE A 76 25.63 3.45 -13.09
N PHE A 77 25.80 3.88 -11.84
CA PHE A 77 26.08 2.97 -10.73
C PHE A 77 24.94 1.98 -10.48
N PHE A 78 23.68 2.46 -10.48
CA PHE A 78 22.49 1.61 -10.39
C PHE A 78 22.39 0.61 -11.55
N GLY A 79 22.90 0.97 -12.73
CA GLY A 79 23.00 0.06 -13.86
C GLY A 79 23.81 -1.21 -13.59
N PHE A 80 24.73 -1.20 -12.63
CA PHE A 80 25.45 -2.41 -12.22
C PHE A 80 24.63 -3.31 -11.29
N PHE A 81 23.66 -2.78 -10.54
CA PHE A 81 22.88 -3.56 -9.58
C PHE A 81 21.92 -4.52 -10.28
N ARG A 82 22.11 -5.81 -10.05
CA ARG A 82 21.26 -6.89 -10.60
C ARG A 82 19.89 -7.02 -9.89
N THR A 83 19.63 -6.22 -8.86
CA THR A 83 18.36 -6.28 -8.12
C THR A 83 17.18 -5.92 -9.02
N HIS A 84 16.00 -6.49 -8.75
CA HIS A 84 14.76 -6.06 -9.39
C HIS A 84 14.67 -4.52 -9.42
N VAL A 85 14.59 -3.95 -10.63
CA VAL A 85 14.54 -2.49 -10.82
C VAL A 85 13.28 -1.96 -10.16
N GLN A 86 13.45 -1.39 -8.97
CA GLN A 86 12.37 -0.78 -8.21
C GLN A 86 12.42 0.72 -8.46
N PRO A 87 11.41 1.29 -9.15
CA PRO A 87 11.43 2.71 -9.51
C PRO A 87 11.64 3.63 -8.30
N ARG A 88 11.10 3.23 -7.12
CA ARG A 88 11.27 3.95 -5.84
C ARG A 88 12.72 4.26 -5.45
N TYR A 89 13.71 3.48 -5.90
CA TYR A 89 15.12 3.79 -5.63
C TYR A 89 15.59 5.07 -6.34
N LEU A 90 14.91 5.45 -7.42
CA LEU A 90 15.15 6.70 -8.14
C LEU A 90 14.47 7.91 -7.50
N ALA A 91 13.62 7.73 -6.48
CA ALA A 91 12.92 8.83 -5.81
C ALA A 91 13.91 9.86 -5.23
N GLN A 92 15.07 9.40 -4.76
CA GLN A 92 16.14 10.28 -4.24
C GLN A 92 16.81 11.12 -5.34
N LEU A 93 16.77 10.66 -6.60
CA LEU A 93 17.29 11.39 -7.75
C LEU A 93 16.26 12.34 -8.37
N TYR A 94 14.99 12.24 -7.95
CA TYR A 94 13.91 13.03 -8.52
C TYR A 94 14.11 14.55 -8.36
N PRO A 95 14.56 15.09 -7.22
CA PRO A 95 14.84 16.52 -7.09
C PRO A 95 15.94 17.00 -8.06
N LEU A 96 16.99 16.20 -8.28
CA LEU A 96 18.06 16.49 -9.24
C LEU A 96 17.51 16.52 -10.67
N PHE A 97 16.66 15.54 -11.01
CA PHE A 97 15.99 15.48 -12.30
C PHE A 97 15.12 16.72 -12.56
N ILE A 98 14.33 17.16 -11.57
CA ILE A 98 13.52 18.39 -11.67
C ILE A 98 14.41 19.62 -11.89
N MET A 99 15.50 19.77 -11.12
CA MET A 99 16.42 20.91 -11.30
C MET A 99 17.05 20.93 -12.69
N MET A 100 17.47 19.77 -13.20
CA MET A 100 18.00 19.65 -14.55
C MET A 100 16.94 19.96 -15.60
N PHE A 101 15.70 19.51 -15.42
CA PHE A 101 14.59 19.84 -16.29
C PHE A 101 14.37 21.37 -16.35
N LEU A 102 14.24 22.03 -15.20
CA LEU A 102 14.02 23.47 -15.13
C LEU A 102 15.15 24.27 -15.77
N ALA A 103 16.40 23.90 -15.52
CA ALA A 103 17.53 24.60 -16.12
C ALA A 103 17.71 24.28 -17.62
N ALA A 104 17.32 23.09 -18.10
CA ALA A 104 17.22 22.80 -19.54
C ALA A 104 16.20 23.71 -20.23
N LEU A 105 15.00 23.85 -19.65
CA LEU A 105 13.97 24.74 -20.20
C LEU A 105 14.41 26.20 -20.21
N ARG A 106 15.10 26.65 -19.15
CA ARG A 106 15.64 28.01 -19.08
C ARG A 106 16.70 28.25 -20.14
N ALA A 107 17.57 27.27 -20.38
CA ALA A 107 18.58 27.34 -21.43
C ALA A 107 17.94 27.37 -22.82
N ALA A 108 16.96 26.49 -23.08
CA ALA A 108 16.21 26.46 -24.32
C ALA A 108 15.49 27.78 -24.59
N GLY A 109 14.80 28.33 -23.58
CA GLY A 109 14.09 29.62 -23.69
C GLY A 109 15.03 30.77 -24.06
N ARG A 110 16.19 30.86 -23.40
CA ARG A 110 17.23 31.86 -23.73
C ARG A 110 17.77 31.68 -25.14
N LEU A 111 18.17 30.46 -25.52
CA LEU A 111 18.75 30.18 -26.83
C LEU A 111 17.75 30.44 -27.97
N ALA A 112 16.48 30.11 -27.78
CA ALA A 112 15.43 30.38 -28.76
C ALA A 112 15.19 31.89 -28.92
N VAL A 113 15.15 32.65 -27.83
CA VAL A 113 14.96 34.11 -27.91
C VAL A 113 16.19 34.80 -28.47
N ASP A 114 17.39 34.50 -27.98
CA ASP A 114 18.62 35.15 -28.44
C ASP A 114 19.00 34.74 -29.87
N GLY A 115 18.77 33.48 -30.25
CA GLY A 115 19.18 32.93 -31.54
C GLY A 115 18.15 33.06 -32.66
N LEU A 116 16.85 33.09 -32.33
CA LEU A 116 15.79 33.12 -33.34
C LEU A 116 14.93 34.38 -33.25
N ALA A 117 14.34 34.65 -32.09
CA ALA A 117 13.36 35.73 -31.97
C ALA A 117 13.99 37.13 -32.00
N ALA A 118 15.11 37.34 -31.31
CA ALA A 118 15.75 38.64 -31.23
C ALA A 118 16.27 39.13 -32.60
N PRO A 119 16.93 38.29 -33.42
CA PRO A 119 17.27 38.66 -34.79
C PRO A 119 16.04 38.87 -35.68
N ALA A 120 15.02 38.00 -35.59
CA ALA A 120 13.85 38.06 -36.47
C ALA A 120 12.93 39.26 -36.18
N PHE A 121 12.82 39.68 -34.92
CA PHE A 121 11.90 40.74 -34.48
C PHE A 121 12.61 42.02 -34.03
N GLY A 122 13.93 42.15 -34.26
CA GLY A 122 14.69 43.36 -33.92
C GLY A 122 14.72 43.65 -32.41
N ILE A 123 14.72 42.63 -31.56
CA ILE A 123 14.72 42.83 -30.10
C ILE A 123 16.16 43.14 -29.65
N GLU A 124 16.50 44.41 -29.51
CA GLU A 124 17.86 44.82 -29.13
C GLU A 124 18.08 44.91 -27.62
N LYS A 125 17.04 45.27 -26.86
CA LYS A 125 17.15 45.52 -25.42
C LYS A 125 17.30 44.21 -24.63
N ALA A 126 18.38 44.07 -23.87
CA ALA A 126 18.66 42.89 -23.03
C ALA A 126 17.54 42.57 -22.02
N ARG A 127 16.93 43.60 -21.43
CA ARG A 127 15.77 43.42 -20.52
C ARG A 127 14.59 42.77 -21.24
N THR A 128 14.30 43.22 -22.46
CA THR A 128 13.21 42.68 -23.28
C THR A 128 13.47 41.22 -23.66
N ARG A 129 14.70 40.88 -24.07
CA ARG A 129 15.10 39.48 -24.31
C ARG A 129 14.94 38.61 -23.06
N THR A 130 15.30 39.13 -21.90
CA THR A 130 15.15 38.43 -20.62
C THR A 130 13.69 38.14 -20.30
N VAL A 131 12.81 39.13 -20.48
CA VAL A 131 11.35 38.97 -20.27
C VAL A 131 10.79 37.92 -21.22
N PHE A 132 11.06 38.01 -22.53
CA PHE A 132 10.59 37.03 -23.50
C PHE A 132 11.14 35.63 -23.23
N SER A 133 12.41 35.51 -22.85
CA SER A 133 13.03 34.22 -22.49
C SER A 133 12.35 33.61 -21.28
N PHE A 134 12.00 34.43 -20.28
CA PHE A 134 11.28 33.99 -19.10
C PHE A 134 9.85 33.57 -19.43
N MET A 135 9.13 34.32 -20.26
CA MET A 135 7.78 33.94 -20.72
C MET A 135 7.81 32.62 -21.49
N LEU A 136 8.79 32.43 -22.39
CA LEU A 136 8.97 31.18 -23.11
C LEU A 136 9.33 30.02 -22.17
N PHE A 137 10.18 30.27 -21.17
CA PHE A 137 10.48 29.28 -20.13
C PHE A 137 9.21 28.84 -19.38
N ILE A 138 8.37 29.79 -18.94
CA ILE A 138 7.09 29.47 -18.28
C ILE A 138 6.16 28.71 -19.21
N GLY A 139 6.04 29.12 -20.48
CA GLY A 139 5.22 28.41 -21.48
C GLY A 139 5.69 26.97 -21.70
N LEU A 140 7.00 26.76 -21.87
CA LEU A 140 7.58 25.43 -21.99
C LEU A 140 7.38 24.59 -20.73
N LEU A 141 7.48 25.21 -19.54
CA LEU A 141 7.22 24.54 -18.27
C LEU A 141 5.80 23.97 -18.24
N PHE A 142 4.79 24.78 -18.58
CA PHE A 142 3.40 24.31 -18.61
C PHE A 142 3.15 23.19 -19.64
N VAL A 143 3.84 23.22 -20.79
CA VAL A 143 3.63 22.22 -21.86
C VAL A 143 4.35 20.90 -21.58
N LEU A 144 5.54 20.96 -20.97
CA LEU A 144 6.44 19.81 -20.85
C LEU A 144 6.46 19.18 -19.45
N ILE A 145 5.87 19.81 -18.43
CA ILE A 145 5.81 19.24 -17.10
C ILE A 145 4.90 18.01 -17.05
N GLU A 146 5.37 16.96 -16.38
CA GLU A 146 4.65 15.70 -16.22
C GLU A 146 4.62 15.31 -14.73
N GLY A 147 3.62 14.53 -14.33
CA GLY A 147 3.49 14.06 -12.94
C GLY A 147 2.98 15.11 -11.94
N VAL A 148 2.74 16.35 -12.36
CA VAL A 148 2.07 17.37 -11.53
C VAL A 148 0.58 17.35 -11.83
N HIS A 149 -0.17 16.77 -10.90
CA HIS A 149 -1.62 16.60 -10.98
C HIS A 149 -2.29 17.07 -9.69
N PRO A 150 -2.46 18.39 -9.47
CA PRO A 150 -3.10 18.93 -8.27
C PRO A 150 -4.50 18.35 -8.04
N GLU A 151 -5.22 18.04 -9.12
CA GLU A 151 -6.52 17.39 -9.10
C GLU A 151 -6.50 15.98 -8.48
N ARG A 152 -5.34 15.30 -8.52
CA ARG A 152 -5.13 13.99 -7.89
C ARG A 152 -4.64 14.08 -6.46
N LEU A 153 -4.24 15.26 -5.98
CA LEU A 153 -3.71 15.42 -4.62
C LEU A 153 -4.70 14.92 -3.54
N PRO A 154 -6.02 15.21 -3.62
CA PRO A 154 -6.97 14.69 -2.64
C PRO A 154 -7.04 13.16 -2.62
N SER A 155 -6.92 12.46 -3.76
CA SER A 155 -6.96 10.99 -3.78
C SER A 155 -5.66 10.36 -3.29
N VAL A 156 -4.53 11.08 -3.38
CA VAL A 156 -3.25 10.63 -2.82
C VAL A 156 -3.21 10.85 -1.30
N ILE A 157 -3.57 12.05 -0.83
CA ILE A 157 -3.54 12.38 0.61
C ILE A 157 -4.59 11.57 1.39
N ASN A 158 -5.76 11.36 0.80
CA ASN A 158 -6.83 10.59 1.44
C ASN A 158 -6.85 9.12 0.98
N ARG A 159 -5.72 8.59 0.50
CA ARG A 159 -5.60 7.20 0.06
C ARG A 159 -5.79 6.26 1.25
N ARG A 160 -6.58 5.20 1.05
CA ARG A 160 -6.90 4.18 2.05
C ARG A 160 -6.36 2.82 1.68
N TYR A 161 -6.41 1.90 2.62
CA TYR A 161 -6.15 0.49 2.35
C TYR A 161 -7.11 -0.05 1.28
N GLY A 162 -6.57 -0.83 0.34
CA GLY A 162 -7.28 -1.34 -0.84
C GLY A 162 -7.41 -0.34 -2.00
N ASP A 163 -7.13 0.96 -1.82
CA ASP A 163 -7.18 1.91 -2.93
C ASP A 163 -6.07 1.64 -3.95
N PRO A 164 -6.35 1.81 -5.26
CA PRO A 164 -5.36 1.59 -6.30
C PRO A 164 -4.22 2.61 -6.21
N ILE A 165 -3.02 2.15 -6.54
CA ILE A 165 -1.80 2.95 -6.64
C ILE A 165 -1.36 2.99 -8.09
N THR A 166 -1.12 4.20 -8.60
CA THR A 166 -0.51 4.39 -9.91
C THR A 166 0.93 3.86 -9.89
N THR A 167 1.25 2.94 -10.79
CA THR A 167 2.57 2.28 -10.86
C THR A 167 3.51 2.90 -11.89
N ASP A 168 3.00 3.84 -12.71
CA ASP A 168 3.73 4.39 -13.86
C ASP A 168 4.80 5.43 -13.51
N THR A 169 4.90 5.84 -12.24
CA THR A 169 5.87 6.85 -11.79
C THR A 169 7.02 6.24 -11.01
N ILE A 170 8.17 6.93 -11.01
CA ILE A 170 9.35 6.51 -10.22
C ILE A 170 9.11 6.52 -8.72
N THR A 171 8.04 7.16 -8.23
CA THR A 171 7.65 7.14 -6.83
C THR A 171 6.79 5.92 -6.47
N SER A 172 6.51 5.02 -7.43
CA SER A 172 5.64 3.88 -7.19
C SER A 172 6.34 2.76 -6.40
N SER A 173 5.58 2.07 -5.57
CA SER A 173 6.05 1.00 -4.70
C SER A 173 6.08 -0.37 -5.38
N GLY A 174 5.85 -0.45 -6.70
CA GLY A 174 5.62 -1.72 -7.41
C GLY A 174 4.35 -2.45 -6.97
N ARG A 175 3.49 -1.78 -6.18
CA ARG A 175 2.19 -2.28 -5.73
C ARG A 175 1.10 -1.59 -6.51
N PHE A 176 0.07 -2.35 -6.84
CA PHE A 176 -1.11 -1.85 -7.55
C PHE A 176 -2.17 -1.31 -6.60
N GLU A 177 -2.06 -1.60 -5.30
CA GLU A 177 -3.01 -1.19 -4.27
C GLU A 177 -2.29 -0.91 -2.94
N HIS A 178 -2.92 -0.13 -2.07
CA HIS A 178 -2.40 0.18 -0.73
C HIS A 178 -2.72 -0.97 0.22
N TYR A 179 -1.75 -1.85 0.47
CA TYR A 179 -1.95 -3.00 1.36
C TYR A 179 -2.00 -2.60 2.84
N ASP A 180 -2.83 -3.29 3.60
CA ASP A 180 -2.97 -3.09 5.04
C ASP A 180 -2.01 -3.97 5.82
N HIS A 181 -0.77 -3.52 5.96
CA HIS A 181 0.20 -4.19 6.84
C HIS A 181 0.07 -3.76 8.30
N GLU A 182 -0.54 -2.61 8.55
CA GLU A 182 -0.58 -2.00 9.88
C GLU A 182 -1.62 -2.67 10.76
N SER A 183 -2.89 -2.77 10.32
CA SER A 183 -3.97 -3.25 11.17
C SER A 183 -3.74 -4.71 11.56
N VAL A 184 -3.34 -5.56 10.60
CA VAL A 184 -3.03 -6.98 10.83
C VAL A 184 -1.87 -7.16 11.82
N GLY A 185 -0.84 -6.31 11.72
CA GLY A 185 0.30 -6.34 12.63
C GLY A 185 -0.07 -5.85 14.04
N ARG A 186 -0.80 -4.74 14.14
CA ARG A 186 -1.29 -4.20 15.42
C ARG A 186 -2.26 -5.15 16.11
N TYR A 187 -3.12 -5.85 15.35
CA TYR A 187 -4.01 -6.88 15.87
C TYR A 187 -3.22 -8.00 16.57
N VAL A 188 -2.16 -8.49 15.92
CA VAL A 188 -1.26 -9.48 16.52
C VAL A 188 -0.56 -8.88 17.75
N ALA A 189 0.03 -7.69 17.65
CA ALA A 189 0.74 -7.04 18.76
C ALA A 189 -0.12 -6.93 20.03
N ALA A 190 -1.39 -6.54 19.88
CA ALA A 190 -2.31 -6.36 21.00
C ALA A 190 -2.63 -7.67 21.75
N LYS A 191 -2.45 -8.82 21.09
CA LYS A 191 -2.78 -10.15 21.64
C LYS A 191 -1.55 -11.02 21.87
N LEU A 192 -0.37 -10.59 21.46
CA LEU A 192 0.84 -11.40 21.43
C LEU A 192 1.33 -11.71 22.85
N ARG A 193 1.62 -12.99 23.12
CA ARG A 193 2.30 -13.45 24.34
C ARG A 193 3.77 -13.75 24.06
N LYS A 194 4.57 -13.78 25.13
CA LYS A 194 6.01 -14.02 25.07
C LYS A 194 6.37 -15.30 24.34
N ASP A 195 5.62 -16.38 24.57
CA ASP A 195 5.91 -17.71 24.03
C ASP A 195 5.18 -18.02 22.72
N ASP A 196 4.45 -17.05 22.16
CA ASP A 196 3.84 -17.20 20.84
C ASP A 196 4.90 -17.18 19.72
N VAL A 197 4.57 -17.77 18.57
CA VAL A 197 5.38 -17.74 17.35
C VAL A 197 4.71 -16.87 16.30
N VAL A 198 5.47 -16.00 15.62
CA VAL A 198 4.96 -15.13 14.56
C VAL A 198 5.60 -15.47 13.22
N ILE A 199 4.77 -15.82 12.25
CA ILE A 199 5.11 -16.08 10.86
C ILE A 199 4.52 -14.95 10.01
N ALA A 200 5.28 -14.40 9.07
CA ALA A 200 4.76 -13.36 8.19
C ALA A 200 5.27 -13.48 6.75
N ILE A 201 4.44 -13.08 5.77
CA ILE A 201 4.87 -12.98 4.37
C ILE A 201 5.77 -11.75 4.13
N HIS A 202 5.38 -10.59 4.65
CA HIS A 202 6.20 -9.37 4.56
C HIS A 202 6.80 -9.00 5.92
N VAL A 203 7.93 -9.63 6.25
CA VAL A 203 8.52 -9.60 7.60
C VAL A 203 8.94 -8.23 8.08
N VAL A 204 9.43 -7.33 7.21
CA VAL A 204 9.87 -5.99 7.62
C VAL A 204 8.70 -5.16 8.15
N PHE A 205 7.57 -5.14 7.45
CA PHE A 205 6.39 -4.41 7.90
C PHE A 205 5.81 -5.04 9.17
N GLN A 206 5.74 -6.37 9.23
CA GLN A 206 5.20 -7.04 10.42
C GLN A 206 6.13 -6.93 11.63
N LYS A 207 7.45 -6.81 11.43
CA LYS A 207 8.36 -6.48 12.54
C LYS A 207 8.09 -5.09 13.10
N ILE A 208 7.73 -4.12 12.26
CA ILE A 208 7.35 -2.76 12.68
C ILE A 208 6.03 -2.76 13.45
N TYR A 209 4.99 -3.42 12.91
CA TYR A 209 3.63 -3.32 13.45
C TYR A 209 3.29 -4.37 14.52
N ALA A 210 3.76 -5.62 14.36
CA ALA A 210 3.58 -6.69 15.34
C ALA A 210 4.68 -6.73 16.42
N GLY A 211 5.81 -6.05 16.19
CA GLY A 211 6.96 -5.99 17.11
C GLY A 211 7.89 -7.22 17.04
N ARG A 212 7.42 -8.35 16.50
CA ARG A 212 8.21 -9.59 16.33
C ARG A 212 7.77 -10.35 15.08
N VAL A 213 8.75 -10.98 14.43
CA VAL A 213 8.54 -12.00 13.38
C VAL A 213 9.64 -13.04 13.54
N ASP A 214 9.26 -14.29 13.75
CA ASP A 214 10.16 -15.42 13.98
C ASP A 214 10.45 -16.18 12.69
N TYR A 215 9.46 -16.25 11.79
CA TYR A 215 9.57 -16.93 10.50
C TYR A 215 9.09 -16.06 9.33
N TRP A 216 9.82 -16.14 8.22
CA TRP A 216 9.46 -15.57 6.94
C TRP A 216 8.81 -16.65 6.07
N LEU A 217 7.54 -16.45 5.71
CA LEU A 217 6.84 -17.34 4.78
C LEU A 217 6.97 -16.81 3.35
N TRP A 218 7.73 -17.52 2.51
CA TRP A 218 7.94 -17.13 1.12
C TRP A 218 8.40 -18.32 0.28
N SER A 219 7.59 -18.76 -0.68
CA SER A 219 7.99 -19.86 -1.58
C SER A 219 8.77 -19.39 -2.81
N GLY A 220 8.84 -18.09 -3.04
CA GLY A 220 9.61 -17.53 -4.14
C GLY A 220 11.10 -17.90 -4.00
N GLY A 221 11.68 -18.49 -5.04
CA GLY A 221 13.08 -18.91 -5.05
C GLY A 221 14.05 -17.75 -5.27
N SER A 222 15.31 -18.09 -5.56
CA SER A 222 16.33 -17.13 -5.99
C SER A 222 15.83 -16.31 -7.19
N GLY A 223 15.83 -14.99 -7.07
CA GLY A 223 15.41 -14.04 -8.10
C GLY A 223 14.06 -13.36 -7.89
N THR A 224 13.22 -13.77 -6.92
CA THR A 224 11.96 -13.06 -6.61
C THR A 224 12.10 -12.11 -5.41
N TRP A 225 12.82 -12.53 -4.37
CA TRP A 225 13.26 -11.70 -3.25
C TRP A 225 14.50 -12.32 -2.60
N ASP A 226 15.68 -11.71 -2.80
CA ASP A 226 16.97 -12.29 -2.42
C ASP A 226 17.54 -11.70 -1.12
N ALA A 227 16.69 -11.19 -0.22
CA ALA A 227 17.12 -10.67 1.07
C ALA A 227 17.28 -11.78 2.12
N TRP A 228 17.97 -12.87 1.77
CA TRP A 228 18.20 -14.00 2.67
C TRP A 228 19.66 -14.40 2.73
N GLU A 229 20.05 -14.95 3.86
CA GLU A 229 21.39 -15.48 4.09
C GLU A 229 21.36 -16.88 4.69
N LYS A 230 22.34 -17.71 4.31
CA LYS A 230 22.57 -19.02 4.94
C LYS A 230 23.36 -18.81 6.23
N THR A 231 22.76 -19.16 7.35
CA THR A 231 23.42 -19.18 8.67
C THR A 231 23.63 -20.61 9.14
N LYS A 232 24.31 -20.79 10.28
CA LYS A 232 24.46 -22.12 10.92
C LYS A 232 23.10 -22.73 11.30
N ASP A 233 22.10 -21.90 11.57
CA ASP A 233 20.75 -22.32 11.96
C ASP A 233 19.79 -22.45 10.77
N GLY A 234 20.31 -22.41 9.54
CA GLY A 234 19.52 -22.42 8.31
C GLY A 234 19.40 -21.05 7.65
N TRP A 235 18.45 -20.94 6.71
CA TRP A 235 18.21 -19.73 5.95
C TRP A 235 17.41 -18.71 6.76
N LYS A 236 17.85 -17.45 6.74
CA LYS A 236 17.19 -16.34 7.45
C LYS A 236 17.05 -15.12 6.55
N ASP A 237 15.98 -14.35 6.76
CA ASP A 237 15.84 -13.00 6.21
C ASP A 237 16.93 -12.07 6.79
N PHE A 238 17.51 -11.24 5.93
CA PHE A 238 18.60 -10.33 6.27
C PHE A 238 18.16 -9.15 7.16
N TYR A 239 16.92 -8.68 7.01
CA TYR A 239 16.46 -7.45 7.67
C TYR A 239 16.04 -7.67 9.12
N VAL A 240 15.39 -8.79 9.41
CA VAL A 240 14.81 -9.05 10.74
C VAL A 240 15.30 -10.36 11.35
N GLY A 241 16.09 -11.16 10.63
CA GLY A 241 16.64 -12.42 11.12
C GLY A 241 15.63 -13.57 11.19
N ALA A 242 14.45 -13.42 10.59
CA ALA A 242 13.39 -14.42 10.61
C ALA A 242 13.78 -15.66 9.80
N ARG A 243 13.52 -16.86 10.33
CA ARG A 243 13.85 -18.13 9.67
C ARG A 243 12.96 -18.37 8.45
N TRP A 244 13.52 -18.86 7.36
CA TRP A 244 12.79 -19.01 6.12
C TRP A 244 11.96 -20.31 6.07
N ILE A 245 10.67 -20.18 5.75
CA ILE A 245 9.75 -21.27 5.42
C ILE A 245 9.32 -21.08 3.97
N ASN A 246 9.64 -22.05 3.10
CA ASN A 246 9.43 -21.91 1.66
C ASN A 246 8.46 -22.92 1.03
N ASN A 247 7.90 -23.83 1.84
CA ASN A 247 6.96 -24.83 1.37
C ASN A 247 5.95 -25.19 2.49
N ALA A 248 4.86 -25.86 2.10
CA ALA A 248 3.79 -26.23 3.00
C ALA A 248 4.21 -27.26 4.06
N ASP A 249 5.14 -28.16 3.74
CA ASP A 249 5.61 -29.17 4.70
C ASP A 249 6.43 -28.56 5.82
N ASP A 250 7.28 -27.57 5.52
CA ASP A 250 8.00 -26.78 6.52
C ASP A 250 7.06 -25.96 7.39
N LEU A 251 6.00 -25.39 6.81
CA LEU A 251 4.97 -24.70 7.57
C LEU A 251 4.25 -25.66 8.53
N ARG A 252 3.83 -26.84 8.03
CA ARG A 252 3.22 -27.91 8.85
C ARG A 252 4.13 -28.35 9.98
N ARG A 253 5.41 -28.63 9.68
CA ARG A 253 6.42 -29.01 10.68
C ARG A 253 6.62 -27.93 11.73
N THR A 254 6.68 -26.66 11.31
CA THR A 254 6.80 -25.53 12.23
C THR A 254 5.59 -25.48 13.16
N ILE A 255 4.38 -25.68 12.64
CA ILE A 255 3.18 -25.68 13.46
C ILE A 255 3.18 -26.85 14.47
N GLN A 256 3.55 -28.05 14.01
CA GLN A 256 3.60 -29.25 14.84
C GLN A 256 4.71 -29.22 15.91
N ALA A 257 5.82 -28.52 15.63
CA ALA A 257 6.96 -28.43 16.54
C ALA A 257 6.72 -27.52 17.76
N HIS A 258 5.62 -26.75 17.78
CA HIS A 258 5.29 -25.84 18.88
C HIS A 258 3.92 -26.18 19.50
N PRO A 259 3.75 -27.40 20.06
CA PRO A 259 2.48 -27.79 20.67
C PRO A 259 2.18 -26.90 21.88
N GLY A 260 0.95 -26.38 21.96
CA GLY A 260 0.50 -25.52 23.05
C GLY A 260 0.94 -24.05 22.97
N GLN A 261 1.81 -23.68 22.03
CA GLN A 261 2.11 -22.29 21.72
C GLN A 261 1.21 -21.80 20.59
N ARG A 262 0.77 -20.54 20.68
CA ARG A 262 -0.02 -19.95 19.60
C ARG A 262 0.88 -19.55 18.46
N ILE A 263 0.48 -19.92 17.26
CA ILE A 263 1.22 -19.60 16.05
C ILE A 263 0.38 -18.63 15.24
N TRP A 264 0.90 -17.43 15.07
CA TRP A 264 0.29 -16.35 14.31
C TRP A 264 0.89 -16.35 12.91
N LEU A 265 0.06 -16.41 11.87
CA LEU A 265 0.48 -16.21 10.49
C LEU A 265 -0.17 -14.94 9.95
N VAL A 266 0.65 -13.94 9.64
CA VAL A 266 0.21 -12.69 9.02
C VAL A 266 0.48 -12.74 7.52
N THR A 267 -0.60 -12.76 6.74
CA THR A 267 -0.57 -12.78 5.28
C THR A 267 -0.75 -11.38 4.69
N SER A 268 -0.64 -11.30 3.37
CA SER A 268 -0.89 -10.07 2.60
C SER A 268 -1.37 -10.46 1.20
N PRO A 269 -1.71 -9.51 0.31
CA PRO A 269 -2.12 -9.82 -1.07
C PRO A 269 -1.07 -10.61 -1.88
N SER A 270 0.18 -10.69 -1.41
CA SER A 270 1.18 -11.62 -1.94
C SER A 270 0.75 -13.10 -1.87
N MET A 271 -0.25 -13.47 -1.07
CA MET A 271 -0.89 -14.79 -1.11
C MET A 271 -1.44 -15.14 -2.50
N PHE A 272 -1.85 -14.15 -3.29
CA PHE A 272 -2.44 -14.35 -4.62
C PHE A 272 -1.39 -14.31 -5.75
N ARG A 273 -0.11 -14.20 -5.40
CA ARG A 273 1.00 -14.10 -6.33
C ARG A 273 1.82 -15.39 -6.29
N THR A 274 1.75 -16.18 -7.36
CA THR A 274 2.43 -17.48 -7.45
C THR A 274 3.96 -17.38 -7.41
N ASP A 275 4.51 -16.22 -7.76
CA ASP A 275 5.94 -15.91 -7.63
C ASP A 275 6.38 -15.59 -6.19
N HIS A 276 5.42 -15.36 -5.28
CA HIS A 276 5.65 -15.14 -3.85
C HIS A 276 5.23 -16.37 -3.03
N ILE A 277 3.98 -16.81 -3.18
CA ILE A 277 3.36 -17.93 -2.47
C ILE A 277 2.78 -18.91 -3.50
N ASN A 278 3.31 -20.13 -3.51
CA ASN A 278 2.88 -21.19 -4.42
C ASN A 278 1.50 -21.75 -4.02
N THR A 279 0.89 -22.48 -4.94
CA THR A 279 -0.46 -23.04 -4.76
C THR A 279 -0.54 -23.96 -3.54
N ALA A 280 0.47 -24.77 -3.26
CA ALA A 280 0.46 -25.68 -2.12
C ALA A 280 0.40 -24.95 -0.76
N LEU A 281 1.13 -23.84 -0.61
CA LEU A 281 1.04 -23.00 0.58
C LEU A 281 -0.31 -22.27 0.65
N TYR A 282 -0.77 -21.73 -0.47
CA TYR A 282 -2.08 -21.07 -0.55
C TYR A 282 -3.20 -22.02 -0.12
N ASP A 283 -3.24 -23.24 -0.67
CA ASP A 283 -4.25 -24.24 -0.37
C ASP A 283 -4.19 -24.65 1.10
N PHE A 284 -2.98 -24.91 1.63
CA PHE A 284 -2.82 -25.23 3.05
C PHE A 284 -3.39 -24.14 3.97
N ILE A 285 -3.11 -22.86 3.69
CA ILE A 285 -3.50 -21.73 4.56
C ILE A 285 -4.97 -21.36 4.37
N SER A 286 -5.38 -21.07 3.14
CA SER A 286 -6.65 -20.41 2.85
C SER A 286 -7.79 -21.38 2.56
N VAL A 287 -7.48 -22.63 2.20
CA VAL A 287 -8.46 -23.68 1.89
C VAL A 287 -8.54 -24.72 3.01
N GLU A 288 -7.45 -25.43 3.30
CA GLU A 288 -7.41 -26.51 4.31
C GLU A 288 -7.57 -25.98 5.74
N ASN A 289 -6.90 -24.88 6.08
CA ASN A 289 -6.93 -24.25 7.41
C ASN A 289 -7.77 -22.95 7.43
N ALA A 290 -8.79 -22.93 6.57
CA ALA A 290 -9.77 -21.86 6.44
C ALA A 290 -10.46 -21.45 7.76
N ASP A 291 -10.56 -22.38 8.72
CA ASP A 291 -11.12 -22.22 10.06
C ASP A 291 -10.18 -21.51 11.04
N LYS A 292 -8.90 -21.35 10.69
CA LYS A 292 -7.89 -20.68 11.53
C LYS A 292 -7.83 -19.17 11.35
N LEU A 293 -8.61 -18.60 10.43
CA LEU A 293 -8.68 -17.17 10.20
C LEU A 293 -9.23 -16.46 11.45
N ALA A 294 -8.41 -15.59 12.06
CA ALA A 294 -8.76 -14.81 13.24
C ALA A 294 -9.00 -13.33 12.94
N TYR A 295 -8.34 -12.77 11.92
CA TYR A 295 -8.50 -11.37 11.54
C TYR A 295 -8.33 -11.12 10.05
N ARG A 296 -9.00 -10.10 9.53
CA ARG A 296 -8.84 -9.57 8.18
C ARG A 296 -8.64 -8.07 8.22
N GLY A 297 -7.59 -7.59 7.55
CA GLY A 297 -7.27 -6.19 7.42
C GLY A 297 -8.30 -5.42 6.59
N GLN A 298 -8.22 -4.10 6.67
CA GLN A 298 -9.14 -3.16 6.03
C GLN A 298 -9.01 -3.14 4.49
N ASP A 299 -7.90 -3.66 3.94
CA ASP A 299 -7.78 -3.91 2.49
C ASP A 299 -8.62 -5.12 2.02
N GLY A 300 -9.23 -5.87 2.93
CA GLY A 300 -10.05 -7.04 2.64
C GLY A 300 -9.27 -8.26 2.14
N MET A 301 -7.94 -8.22 2.18
CA MET A 301 -7.06 -9.24 1.59
C MET A 301 -5.91 -9.67 2.51
N SER A 302 -5.37 -8.77 3.32
CA SER A 302 -4.39 -9.11 4.35
C SER A 302 -5.11 -9.82 5.50
N GLU A 303 -4.59 -10.94 5.95
CA GLU A 303 -5.27 -11.82 6.90
C GLU A 303 -4.32 -12.26 8.02
N VAL A 304 -4.90 -12.66 9.16
CA VAL A 304 -4.20 -13.26 10.28
C VAL A 304 -4.84 -14.60 10.60
N TYR A 305 -4.02 -15.65 10.58
CA TYR A 305 -4.42 -16.99 10.98
C TYR A 305 -3.76 -17.36 12.31
N VAL A 306 -4.45 -18.13 13.14
CA VAL A 306 -3.97 -18.55 14.46
C VAL A 306 -4.18 -20.06 14.65
N TRP A 307 -3.10 -20.77 14.99
CA TRP A 307 -3.17 -22.15 15.46
C TRP A 307 -3.01 -22.21 16.97
N ASN A 308 -3.55 -23.28 17.57
CA ASN A 308 -3.48 -23.59 19.00
C ASN A 308 -4.16 -22.56 19.92
N ASP A 309 -5.10 -21.76 19.39
CA ASP A 309 -5.98 -20.90 20.18
C ASP A 309 -7.44 -21.10 19.72
N PRO A 310 -8.17 -22.04 20.35
CA PRO A 310 -9.55 -22.29 20.00
C PRO A 310 -10.45 -21.09 20.33
N GLU A 311 -10.12 -20.22 21.28
CA GLU A 311 -10.94 -19.05 21.61
C GLU A 311 -10.90 -17.99 20.51
N LEU A 312 -9.71 -17.69 19.98
CA LEU A 312 -9.55 -16.75 18.87
C LEU A 312 -10.11 -17.28 17.53
N THR A 313 -10.30 -18.58 17.43
CA THR A 313 -10.87 -19.25 16.26
C THR A 313 -12.30 -19.73 16.50
N ALA A 314 -12.86 -19.58 17.72
CA ALA A 314 -14.14 -20.16 18.14
C ALA A 314 -15.33 -19.56 17.39
N GLY A 315 -15.23 -18.30 16.95
CA GLY A 315 -16.23 -17.67 16.08
C GLY A 315 -16.24 -18.27 14.67
N GLY A 316 -15.14 -18.91 14.26
CA GLY A 316 -14.90 -19.34 12.88
C GLY A 316 -15.31 -18.26 11.85
N ARG A 317 -15.67 -18.70 10.64
CA ARG A 317 -16.28 -17.82 9.61
C ARG A 317 -17.76 -17.46 9.88
N ARG A 318 -18.25 -17.45 11.13
CA ARG A 318 -19.69 -17.22 11.46
C ARG A 318 -19.99 -15.76 11.79
N ALA A 319 -19.05 -15.05 12.41
CA ALA A 319 -19.13 -13.62 12.67
C ALA A 319 -18.18 -12.84 11.76
N CYS A 320 -18.66 -11.71 11.24
CA CYS A 320 -17.83 -10.62 10.75
C CYS A 320 -17.58 -9.73 11.97
N GLU A 321 -16.45 -9.91 12.63
CA GLU A 321 -16.03 -9.00 13.71
C GLU A 321 -15.94 -7.57 13.16
N GLY A 322 -16.22 -6.59 14.01
CA GLY A 322 -16.31 -5.19 13.63
C GLY A 322 -15.01 -4.68 13.04
N GLU A 323 -13.88 -5.15 13.58
CA GLU A 323 -12.55 -4.82 13.10
C GLU A 323 -12.24 -5.38 11.68
N TRP A 324 -13.02 -6.34 11.17
CA TRP A 324 -12.89 -6.82 9.78
C TRP A 324 -13.55 -5.88 8.77
N LEU A 325 -14.37 -4.94 9.23
CA LEU A 325 -15.06 -4.02 8.35
C LEU A 325 -14.03 -3.08 7.68
N ALA A 326 -14.03 -3.06 6.35
CA ALA A 326 -13.17 -2.21 5.52
C ALA A 326 -13.64 -0.74 5.55
N VAL A 327 -13.74 -0.17 6.75
CA VAL A 327 -14.30 1.15 6.99
C VAL A 327 -13.34 2.23 6.52
N ARG A 328 -13.93 3.37 6.17
CA ARG A 328 -13.23 4.45 5.47
C ARG A 328 -12.87 5.59 6.43
N ARG A 329 -13.63 5.76 7.51
CA ARG A 329 -13.42 6.82 8.53
C ARG A 329 -13.44 6.31 9.97
N GLY A 330 -13.75 5.03 10.19
CA GLY A 330 -13.69 4.42 11.51
C GLY A 330 -12.27 3.97 11.87
N ALA A 331 -11.98 3.88 13.16
CA ALA A 331 -10.75 3.34 13.71
C ALA A 331 -11.02 2.00 14.40
N VAL A 332 -10.09 1.06 14.30
CA VAL A 332 -10.12 -0.13 15.15
C VAL A 332 -9.66 0.27 16.55
N VAL A 333 -10.52 0.06 17.54
CA VAL A 333 -10.23 0.28 18.95
C VAL A 333 -10.17 -1.07 19.66
N THR A 334 -9.28 -1.19 20.63
CA THR A 334 -9.10 -2.42 21.41
C THR A 334 -9.48 -2.19 22.86
N GLY A 335 -10.14 -3.16 23.48
CA GLY A 335 -10.50 -3.05 24.89
C GLY A 335 -11.17 -4.29 25.47
N PRO A 336 -11.19 -4.42 26.80
CA PRO A 336 -11.99 -5.45 27.48
C PRO A 336 -13.48 -5.22 27.21
N GLY A 337 -14.26 -6.30 27.12
CA GLY A 337 -15.72 -6.25 26.88
C GLY A 337 -16.15 -6.19 25.40
N MET A 338 -15.20 -6.12 24.47
CA MET A 338 -15.41 -6.29 23.03
C MET A 338 -15.24 -7.77 22.62
N SER A 339 -16.03 -8.23 21.66
CA SER A 339 -15.78 -9.49 20.97
C SER A 339 -14.40 -9.43 20.32
N GLY A 340 -13.61 -10.50 20.43
CA GLY A 340 -12.25 -10.52 19.87
C GLY A 340 -11.30 -9.43 20.41
N PHE A 341 -11.64 -8.75 21.52
CA PHE A 341 -10.92 -7.60 22.09
C PHE A 341 -10.81 -6.38 21.16
N ALA A 342 -11.66 -6.27 20.14
CA ALA A 342 -11.63 -5.15 19.20
C ALA A 342 -13.02 -4.77 18.68
N ALA A 343 -13.16 -3.51 18.29
CA ALA A 343 -14.36 -3.00 17.63
C ALA A 343 -13.94 -1.93 16.63
N VAL A 344 -14.80 -1.63 15.66
CA VAL A 344 -14.62 -0.46 14.80
C VAL A 344 -15.43 0.71 15.32
N SER A 345 -14.81 1.89 15.42
CA SER A 345 -15.36 3.08 16.07
C SER A 345 -15.32 4.29 15.13
N TRP A 346 -16.42 5.04 15.09
CA TRP A 346 -16.55 6.36 14.49
C TRP A 346 -16.75 7.38 15.61
N ASP A 347 -15.97 8.45 15.56
CA ASP A 347 -15.93 9.49 16.59
C ASP A 347 -16.84 10.70 16.31
N GLY A 348 -17.60 10.67 15.21
CA GLY A 348 -18.45 11.78 14.78
C GLY A 348 -17.74 12.94 14.09
N SER A 349 -16.42 12.90 13.88
CA SER A 349 -15.67 13.98 13.21
C SER A 349 -15.94 14.07 11.71
N ALA A 350 -16.58 13.05 11.12
CA ALA A 350 -16.79 12.92 9.70
C ALA A 350 -17.81 13.93 9.14
N ALA A 351 -17.37 14.85 8.26
CA ALA A 351 -18.22 15.82 7.57
C ALA A 351 -19.12 15.24 6.45
N LYS A 352 -19.02 13.93 6.16
CA LYS A 352 -19.81 13.21 5.13
C LYS A 352 -20.10 11.81 5.62
N THR A 353 -21.19 11.21 5.13
CA THR A 353 -21.51 9.80 5.37
C THR A 353 -20.34 8.91 4.98
N ASP A 354 -20.00 7.99 5.86
CA ASP A 354 -19.08 6.90 5.58
C ASP A 354 -19.83 5.71 5.01
N ASP A 355 -19.35 5.16 3.90
CA ASP A 355 -19.98 4.04 3.22
C ASP A 355 -18.89 3.07 2.76
N SER A 356 -18.90 1.87 3.33
CA SER A 356 -17.91 0.82 3.09
C SER A 356 -18.60 -0.49 2.78
N THR A 357 -17.97 -1.33 1.95
CA THR A 357 -18.47 -2.67 1.66
C THR A 357 -17.36 -3.69 1.88
N THR A 358 -17.57 -4.60 2.81
CA THR A 358 -16.68 -5.69 3.17
C THR A 358 -17.22 -6.97 2.59
N LYS A 359 -16.42 -7.68 1.78
CA LYS A 359 -16.80 -9.02 1.33
C LYS A 359 -16.62 -10.01 2.48
N ILE A 360 -17.68 -10.72 2.86
CA ILE A 360 -17.52 -11.91 3.70
C ILE A 360 -17.15 -13.06 2.76
N VAL A 361 -16.15 -13.86 3.11
CA VAL A 361 -15.67 -15.00 2.29
C VAL A 361 -16.76 -16.04 2.03
N ARG A 362 -17.79 -16.07 2.88
CA ARG A 362 -18.75 -17.16 2.91
C ARG A 362 -19.90 -16.93 1.92
N ARG A 363 -20.14 -17.94 1.09
CA ARG A 363 -21.44 -18.13 0.45
C ARG A 363 -22.40 -18.72 1.46
N LEU A 364 -23.54 -18.09 1.67
CA LEU A 364 -24.61 -18.62 2.49
C LEU A 364 -25.38 -19.65 1.68
N ALA A 365 -25.54 -20.86 2.20
CA ALA A 365 -26.42 -21.87 1.62
C ALA A 365 -27.89 -21.40 1.68
N PRO A 366 -28.78 -21.96 0.84
CA PRO A 366 -30.21 -21.67 0.94
C PRO A 366 -30.74 -21.96 2.36
N GLY A 367 -31.52 -21.06 2.93
CA GLY A 367 -32.06 -21.22 4.28
C GLY A 367 -32.46 -19.91 4.95
N SER A 368 -33.08 -20.02 6.13
CA SER A 368 -33.42 -18.89 6.98
C SER A 368 -32.26 -18.55 7.90
N TYR A 369 -31.89 -17.28 7.99
CA TYR A 369 -30.79 -16.80 8.81
C TYR A 369 -31.24 -15.71 9.78
N ARG A 370 -30.51 -15.59 10.88
CA ARG A 370 -30.55 -14.45 11.80
C ARG A 370 -29.22 -13.71 11.70
N ALA A 371 -29.31 -12.40 11.44
CA ALA A 371 -28.18 -11.50 11.56
C ALA A 371 -28.29 -10.73 12.88
N SER A 372 -27.21 -10.71 13.66
CA SER A 372 -27.13 -10.03 14.95
C SER A 372 -25.94 -9.08 14.94
N VAL A 373 -26.16 -7.79 15.21
CA VAL A 373 -25.12 -6.78 15.28
C VAL A 373 -25.01 -6.28 16.69
N ARG A 374 -23.83 -6.36 17.30
CA ARG A 374 -23.54 -5.69 18.57
C ARG A 374 -22.86 -4.35 18.32
N TYR A 375 -23.41 -3.28 18.90
CA TYR A 375 -22.96 -1.91 18.63
C TYR A 375 -23.18 -0.96 19.82
N LYS A 376 -22.51 0.19 19.80
CA LYS A 376 -22.73 1.34 20.69
C LYS A 376 -23.00 2.57 19.83
N ALA A 377 -23.94 3.41 20.24
CA ALA A 377 -24.20 4.70 19.60
C ALA A 377 -24.38 5.78 20.66
N ALA A 378 -23.98 7.01 20.37
CA ALA A 378 -24.15 8.11 21.32
C ALA A 378 -25.63 8.33 21.69
N PRO A 379 -25.93 8.69 22.95
CA PRO A 379 -27.30 9.04 23.37
C PRO A 379 -27.88 10.17 22.50
N GLY A 380 -29.16 10.07 22.13
CA GLY A 380 -29.84 11.10 21.33
C GLY A 380 -29.60 11.04 19.82
N GLN A 381 -28.79 10.09 19.31
CA GLN A 381 -28.77 9.76 17.88
C GLN A 381 -30.02 8.95 17.55
N ALA A 382 -31.07 9.66 17.09
CA ALA A 382 -32.41 9.15 16.81
C ALA A 382 -32.42 7.94 15.86
N ASP A 383 -33.51 7.18 15.88
CA ASP A 383 -33.65 5.79 15.40
C ASP A 383 -33.23 5.45 13.95
N GLU A 384 -32.91 6.44 13.13
CA GLU A 384 -32.44 6.26 11.75
C GLU A 384 -31.02 6.78 11.47
N THR A 385 -30.36 7.37 12.48
CA THR A 385 -29.16 8.21 12.28
C THR A 385 -27.84 7.59 12.71
N ALA A 386 -27.77 6.64 13.65
CA ALA A 386 -26.46 6.18 14.10
C ALA A 386 -25.73 5.33 13.03
N GLY A 387 -26.46 4.53 12.26
CA GLY A 387 -25.90 3.80 11.12
C GLY A 387 -26.82 2.74 10.53
N ARG A 388 -26.41 2.15 9.41
CA ARG A 388 -27.11 1.05 8.74
C ARG A 388 -26.11 -0.03 8.30
N ILE A 389 -26.48 -1.29 8.49
CA ILE A 389 -25.75 -2.43 7.93
C ILE A 389 -26.65 -3.11 6.90
N LEU A 390 -26.15 -3.20 5.67
CA LEU A 390 -26.85 -3.85 4.57
C LEU A 390 -26.14 -5.16 4.23
N LEU A 391 -26.88 -6.26 4.20
CA LEU A 391 -26.41 -7.55 3.71
C LEU A 391 -26.68 -7.60 2.20
N VAL A 392 -25.65 -7.56 1.37
CA VAL A 392 -25.79 -7.37 -0.08
C VAL A 392 -25.34 -8.63 -0.84
N PRO A 393 -26.15 -9.17 -1.76
CA PRO A 393 -25.75 -10.31 -2.58
C PRO A 393 -25.02 -9.82 -3.82
N GLY A 394 -23.69 -9.68 -3.77
CA GLY A 394 -22.89 -9.23 -4.92
C GLY A 394 -23.48 -8.01 -5.65
N LYS A 395 -24.02 -8.21 -6.87
CA LYS A 395 -24.81 -7.20 -7.59
C LYS A 395 -26.30 -7.45 -7.36
N GLY A 396 -26.99 -6.52 -6.69
CA GLY A 396 -28.45 -6.61 -6.48
C GLY A 396 -28.96 -5.72 -5.35
N ARG A 397 -30.26 -5.84 -5.06
CA ARG A 397 -30.86 -5.23 -3.86
C ARG A 397 -30.34 -5.94 -2.61
N PRO A 398 -30.18 -5.24 -1.47
CA PRO A 398 -29.82 -5.86 -0.21
C PRO A 398 -30.78 -7.01 0.14
N LEU A 399 -30.23 -8.13 0.61
CA LEU A 399 -30.98 -9.22 1.24
C LEU A 399 -31.70 -8.72 2.49
N ARG A 400 -31.03 -7.83 3.24
CA ARG A 400 -31.58 -7.22 4.45
C ARG A 400 -30.87 -5.93 4.82
N THR A 401 -31.57 -5.05 5.52
CA THR A 401 -31.02 -3.86 6.16
C THR A 401 -31.24 -3.95 7.67
N ILE A 402 -30.20 -3.67 8.44
CA ILE A 402 -30.18 -3.58 9.90
C ILE A 402 -30.00 -2.12 10.24
N LEU A 403 -30.95 -1.54 10.96
CA LEU A 403 -30.85 -0.18 11.47
C LEU A 403 -30.13 -0.21 12.82
N LEU A 404 -29.12 0.63 12.98
CA LEU A 404 -28.41 0.82 14.23
C LEU A 404 -28.97 2.10 14.86
N SER A 405 -29.71 1.95 15.96
CA SER A 405 -30.53 3.00 16.54
C SER A 405 -30.22 3.29 18.01
N GLY A 406 -30.53 4.52 18.42
CA GLY A 406 -30.47 4.97 19.81
C GLY A 406 -31.34 4.13 20.76
N ASP A 407 -32.52 3.70 20.29
CA ASP A 407 -33.54 3.11 21.17
C ASP A 407 -33.74 1.59 20.97
N ALA A 408 -32.84 0.92 20.23
CA ALA A 408 -32.80 -0.54 20.24
C ALA A 408 -32.60 -1.05 21.69
N ARG A 409 -33.11 -2.27 21.98
CA ARG A 409 -33.07 -2.98 23.29
C ARG A 409 -32.14 -2.38 24.34
N ARG A 410 -32.64 -2.17 25.56
CA ARG A 410 -31.88 -1.62 26.71
C ARG A 410 -30.41 -2.07 26.66
N PRO A 411 -29.45 -1.11 26.64
CA PRO A 411 -28.04 -1.45 26.55
C PRO A 411 -27.63 -2.34 27.72
N ASP A 412 -26.62 -3.19 27.52
CA ASP A 412 -25.97 -3.93 28.60
C ASP A 412 -25.26 -2.97 29.57
N ALA A 413 -24.69 -3.52 30.65
CA ALA A 413 -24.01 -2.73 31.69
C ALA A 413 -22.86 -1.87 31.12
N ASP A 414 -22.26 -2.28 30.01
CA ASP A 414 -21.17 -1.59 29.35
C ASP A 414 -21.66 -0.62 28.27
N GLY A 415 -22.98 -0.53 28.01
CA GLY A 415 -23.57 0.36 27.02
C GLY A 415 -23.81 -0.26 25.64
N TRP A 416 -23.49 -1.55 25.43
CA TRP A 416 -23.68 -2.21 24.14
C TRP A 416 -25.14 -2.59 23.90
N ARG A 417 -25.56 -2.50 22.64
CA ARG A 417 -26.88 -2.89 22.15
C ARG A 417 -26.73 -4.00 21.13
N ILE A 418 -27.79 -4.78 20.94
CA ILE A 418 -27.88 -5.80 19.90
C ILE A 418 -29.07 -5.49 18.99
N ALA A 419 -28.81 -5.37 17.69
CA ALA A 419 -29.82 -5.31 16.64
C ALA A 419 -29.89 -6.66 15.91
N ASP A 420 -31.06 -7.29 15.96
CA ASP A 420 -31.32 -8.59 15.33
C ASP A 420 -32.30 -8.45 14.16
N VAL A 421 -32.01 -9.11 13.05
CA VAL A 421 -32.96 -9.27 11.94
C VAL A 421 -32.94 -10.69 11.40
N GLU A 422 -34.08 -11.16 10.92
CA GLU A 422 -34.18 -12.42 10.19
C GLU A 422 -34.29 -12.16 8.69
N PHE A 423 -33.69 -13.04 7.88
CA PHE A 423 -33.74 -12.96 6.42
C PHE A 423 -33.63 -14.36 5.79
N LEU A 424 -34.09 -14.47 4.54
CA LEU A 424 -34.08 -15.72 3.79
C LEU A 424 -33.06 -15.64 2.65
N VAL A 425 -32.27 -16.70 2.50
CA VAL A 425 -31.37 -16.92 1.37
C VAL A 425 -32.01 -18.00 0.50
N SER A 426 -32.45 -17.66 -0.72
CA SER A 426 -33.20 -18.59 -1.59
C SER A 426 -32.32 -19.55 -2.38
N ARG A 427 -31.05 -19.18 -2.60
CA ARG A 427 -30.04 -19.96 -3.31
C ARG A 427 -28.68 -19.68 -2.70
N GLU A 428 -27.70 -20.54 -2.95
CA GLU A 428 -26.33 -20.28 -2.50
C GLU A 428 -25.86 -18.90 -2.97
N THR A 429 -25.54 -18.01 -2.02
CA THR A 429 -25.33 -16.59 -2.30
C THR A 429 -24.10 -16.06 -1.56
N ALA A 430 -23.17 -15.46 -2.29
CA ALA A 430 -22.08 -14.69 -1.69
C ALA A 430 -22.64 -13.40 -1.06
N VAL A 431 -22.34 -13.17 0.23
CA VAL A 431 -22.83 -12.01 0.96
C VAL A 431 -21.70 -11.05 1.27
N SER A 432 -21.93 -9.77 0.99
CA SER A 432 -21.10 -8.66 1.44
C SER A 432 -21.85 -7.86 2.51
N VAL A 433 -21.10 -7.22 3.39
CA VAL A 433 -21.62 -6.32 4.42
C VAL A 433 -21.30 -4.91 3.99
N ARG A 434 -22.34 -4.11 3.75
CA ARG A 434 -22.18 -2.68 3.51
C ARG A 434 -22.55 -1.92 4.76
N VAL A 435 -21.65 -1.09 5.26
CA VAL A 435 -21.85 -0.27 6.46
C VAL A 435 -21.97 1.17 6.03
N GLN A 436 -23.05 1.83 6.46
CA GLN A 436 -23.32 3.24 6.22
C GLN A 436 -23.43 3.96 7.55
N VAL A 437 -22.52 4.90 7.81
CA VAL A 437 -22.51 5.72 9.02
C VAL A 437 -22.69 7.18 8.61
N PRO A 438 -23.81 7.84 8.96
CA PRO A 438 -24.03 9.23 8.59
C PRO A 438 -22.96 10.19 9.14
N ALA A 439 -22.88 11.37 8.52
CA ALA A 439 -21.98 12.43 8.98
C ALA A 439 -22.32 12.84 10.42
N GLY A 440 -21.30 13.11 11.25
CA GLY A 440 -21.51 13.54 12.63
C GLY A 440 -21.86 12.42 13.64
N CYS A 441 -21.95 11.16 13.20
CA CYS A 441 -22.41 10.08 14.06
C CYS A 441 -21.28 9.40 14.84
N VAL A 442 -21.58 9.03 16.08
CA VAL A 442 -20.66 8.35 16.99
C VAL A 442 -21.18 6.94 17.15
N LEU A 443 -20.48 6.00 16.54
CA LEU A 443 -20.92 4.62 16.43
C LEU A 443 -19.74 3.70 16.73
N MET A 444 -19.97 2.60 17.41
CA MET A 444 -19.04 1.49 17.45
C MET A 444 -19.74 0.22 17.05
N ILE A 445 -19.12 -0.61 16.21
CA ILE A 445 -19.60 -1.94 15.86
C ILE A 445 -18.60 -2.96 16.41
N ASP A 446 -19.09 -3.85 17.25
CA ASP A 446 -18.31 -4.93 17.87
C ASP A 446 -18.25 -6.14 16.94
N TYR A 447 -19.41 -6.66 16.54
CA TYR A 447 -19.49 -7.77 15.60
C TYR A 447 -20.82 -7.78 14.84
N LEU A 448 -20.82 -8.49 13.72
CA LEU A 448 -22.00 -8.93 12.97
C LEU A 448 -21.95 -10.46 12.87
N ASP A 449 -22.91 -11.14 13.47
CA ASP A 449 -23.03 -12.60 13.44
C ASP A 449 -24.15 -13.03 12.49
N LEU A 450 -23.89 -14.01 11.61
CA LEU A 450 -24.85 -14.57 10.67
C LEU A 450 -25.09 -16.05 10.99
N ARG A 451 -26.20 -16.35 11.68
CA ARG A 451 -26.55 -17.72 12.10
C ARG A 451 -27.65 -18.30 11.24
N LEU A 452 -27.49 -19.56 10.82
CA LEU A 452 -28.62 -20.31 10.27
C LEU A 452 -29.64 -20.48 11.40
N LYS A 453 -30.90 -20.15 11.12
CA LYS A 453 -32.00 -20.41 12.04
C LYS A 453 -32.28 -21.90 11.97
N GLU A 454 -31.81 -22.65 12.97
CA GLU A 454 -32.19 -24.04 13.12
C GLU A 454 -33.72 -24.11 13.19
N GLY A 455 -34.33 -24.87 12.30
CA GLY A 455 -35.77 -25.10 12.35
C GLY A 455 -36.12 -25.68 13.71
N ARG A 456 -37.20 -25.20 14.33
CA ARG A 456 -37.90 -26.06 15.28
C ARG A 456 -38.31 -27.30 14.49
N SER A 457 -37.65 -28.42 14.78
CA SER A 457 -38.08 -29.75 14.37
C SER A 457 -39.54 -29.98 14.77
#